data_AF-A0A8T3QIB7-F1
#
_entry.id   AF-A0A8T3QIB7-F1
#
_cell.length_a   1.000
_cell.length_b   1.000
_cell.length_c   1.000
_cell.angle_alpha   90.00
_cell.angle_beta   90.00
_cell.angle_gamma   90.00
#
_symmetry.space_group_name_H-M   'P 1'
#
loop_
_entity.id
_entity.type
_entity.pdbx_description
1 polymer ?
#
loop_
_entity_poly.entity_id
_entity_poly.type
_entity_poly.pdbx_seq_one_letter_code
_entity_poly.pdbx_strand_id
1 'polypeptide(L)'
;MIPESIAGQQSTVRAVVSDSALDALRCRDDILQALYWLRGEGLGSEADAGSIARLISVEAGLVGAQLGVLADEGHLESVAGQFRLTESGAREGGRRFADEFADLQLTAHGECAPDCPHCEGIDRDGCSHCVTGRLDGVLAS
;
A
#
# COMPACT_ATOMS: atom_id res chain seq x y z
N MET A 1 -48.79 21.67 33.37
CA MET A 1 -48.23 20.36 33.75
C MET A 1 -47.32 19.94 32.59
N ILE A 2 -46.05 19.68 32.90
CA ILE A 2 -44.86 19.73 32.00
C ILE A 2 -44.86 18.64 30.89
N PRO A 3 -44.15 18.87 29.76
CA PRO A 3 -44.39 18.30 28.43
C PRO A 3 -43.38 17.19 28.06
N GLU A 4 -43.56 16.50 26.93
CA GLU A 4 -42.48 15.70 26.34
C GLU A 4 -42.21 16.03 24.88
N SER A 5 -41.02 16.61 24.74
CA SER A 5 -40.24 16.83 23.54
C SER A 5 -39.66 15.50 23.05
N ILE A 6 -39.89 15.15 21.79
CA ILE A 6 -39.15 14.06 21.14
C ILE A 6 -38.12 14.70 20.22
N ALA A 7 -36.95 15.02 20.79
CA ALA A 7 -35.74 15.23 20.01
C ALA A 7 -35.26 13.85 19.53
N GLY A 8 -35.49 13.58 18.25
CA GLY A 8 -35.06 12.34 17.60
C GLY A 8 -33.54 12.22 17.58
N GLN A 9 -33.03 11.26 18.35
CA GLN A 9 -31.67 10.73 18.31
C GLN A 9 -31.38 10.08 16.96
N GLN A 10 -30.55 10.71 16.12
CA GLN A 10 -29.86 10.05 15.02
C GLN A 10 -28.51 10.73 14.73
N SER A 11 -27.48 10.57 15.59
CA SER A 11 -26.08 10.80 15.18
C SER A 11 -25.05 10.44 16.28
N THR A 12 -24.76 9.15 16.51
CA THR A 12 -23.64 8.75 17.40
C THR A 12 -22.78 7.60 16.87
N VAL A 13 -23.27 6.83 15.90
CA VAL A 13 -22.49 5.70 15.32
C VAL A 13 -21.29 6.20 14.49
N ARG A 14 -21.29 7.46 14.05
CA ARG A 14 -20.33 8.02 13.08
C ARG A 14 -19.14 8.78 13.68
N ALA A 15 -19.06 8.93 15.01
CA ALA A 15 -18.10 9.83 15.66
C ALA A 15 -16.95 9.16 16.44
N VAL A 16 -16.93 7.83 16.63
CA VAL A 16 -15.99 7.17 17.56
C VAL A 16 -15.49 5.82 17.01
N VAL A 17 -14.93 5.80 15.82
CA VAL A 17 -13.74 4.93 15.66
C VAL A 17 -12.63 5.81 16.21
N SER A 18 -12.17 5.53 17.42
CA SER A 18 -11.11 6.34 18.05
C SER A 18 -9.93 6.44 17.08
N ASP A 19 -9.30 7.62 16.96
CA ASP A 19 -8.16 7.87 16.07
C ASP A 19 -7.13 6.72 16.15
N SER A 20 -6.89 6.23 17.38
CA SER A 20 -6.02 5.09 17.68
C SER A 20 -6.38 3.76 16.99
N ALA A 21 -7.67 3.47 16.78
CA ALA A 21 -8.11 2.23 16.14
C ALA A 21 -7.93 2.30 14.63
N LEU A 22 -8.17 3.47 14.04
CA LEU A 22 -7.89 3.72 12.63
C LEU A 22 -6.37 3.73 12.36
N ASP A 23 -5.59 4.35 13.25
CA ASP A 23 -4.13 4.37 13.18
C ASP A 23 -3.54 2.96 13.28
N ALA A 24 -4.10 2.10 14.14
CA ALA A 24 -3.69 0.70 14.22
C ALA A 24 -4.01 -0.09 12.93
N LEU A 25 -5.14 0.18 12.28
CA LEU A 25 -5.48 -0.43 11.00
C LEU A 25 -4.51 0.02 9.89
N ARG A 26 -4.29 1.34 9.76
CA ARG A 26 -3.34 1.90 8.80
C ARG A 26 -1.93 1.36 9.00
N CYS A 27 -1.45 1.36 10.25
CA CYS A 27 -0.14 0.83 10.59
C CYS A 27 0.02 -0.64 10.17
N ARG A 28 -1.01 -1.48 10.34
CA ARG A 28 -0.97 -2.87 9.87
C ARG A 28 -0.87 -2.97 8.35
N ASP A 29 -1.64 -2.15 7.64
CA ASP A 29 -1.61 -2.11 6.18
C ASP A 29 -0.21 -1.68 5.70
N ASP A 30 0.34 -0.61 6.26
CA ASP A 30 1.67 -0.08 5.95
C ASP A 30 2.79 -1.11 6.21
N ILE A 31 2.72 -1.84 7.34
CA ILE A 31 3.69 -2.91 7.66
C ILE A 31 3.66 -3.99 6.58
N LEU A 32 2.47 -4.48 6.21
CA LEU A 32 2.33 -5.56 5.23
C LEU A 32 2.80 -5.13 3.85
N GLN A 33 2.44 -3.92 3.42
CA GLN A 33 2.86 -3.36 2.14
C GLN A 33 4.37 -3.14 2.08
N ALA A 34 4.96 -2.56 3.13
CA ALA A 34 6.39 -2.28 3.19
C ALA A 34 7.23 -3.56 3.12
N LEU A 35 6.86 -4.59 3.88
CA LEU A 35 7.53 -5.89 3.84
C LEU A 35 7.33 -6.60 2.50
N TYR A 36 6.15 -6.45 1.89
CA TYR A 36 5.86 -7.01 0.56
C TYR A 36 6.76 -6.37 -0.50
N TRP A 37 6.86 -5.05 -0.48
CA TRP A 37 7.71 -4.28 -1.39
C TRP A 37 9.20 -4.63 -1.21
N LEU A 38 9.71 -4.64 0.02
CA LEU A 38 11.11 -5.00 0.31
C LEU A 38 11.47 -6.40 -0.21
N ARG A 39 10.54 -7.36 -0.04
CA ARG A 39 10.70 -8.72 -0.57
C ARG A 39 10.72 -8.74 -2.10
N GLY A 40 9.83 -7.99 -2.75
CA GLY A 40 9.73 -7.89 -4.22
C GLY A 40 10.98 -7.29 -4.87
N GLU A 41 11.58 -6.30 -4.22
CA GLU A 41 12.81 -5.62 -4.69
C GLU A 41 14.10 -6.39 -4.34
N GLY A 42 14.01 -7.47 -3.55
CA GLY A 42 15.20 -8.19 -3.07
C GLY A 42 16.06 -7.38 -2.09
N LEU A 43 15.50 -6.34 -1.45
CA LEU A 43 16.20 -5.47 -0.50
C LEU A 43 16.23 -6.03 0.92
N GLY A 44 15.57 -7.17 1.15
CA GLY A 44 15.57 -7.91 2.40
C GLY A 44 14.24 -8.62 2.61
N SER A 45 14.29 -9.85 3.12
CA SER A 45 13.08 -10.61 3.48
C SER A 45 12.69 -10.47 4.94
N GLU A 46 13.58 -9.91 5.77
CA GLU A 46 13.46 -9.86 7.24
C GLU A 46 13.83 -8.46 7.73
N ALA A 47 13.02 -7.87 8.63
CA ALA A 47 13.28 -6.55 9.20
C ALA A 47 12.89 -6.50 10.69
N ASP A 48 13.65 -5.74 11.49
CA ASP A 48 13.29 -5.46 12.88
C ASP A 48 12.26 -4.32 12.97
N ALA A 49 11.57 -4.21 14.10
CA ALA A 49 10.52 -3.22 14.33
C ALA A 49 11.00 -1.77 14.16
N GLY A 50 12.24 -1.45 14.56
CA GLY A 50 12.79 -0.11 14.43
C GLY A 50 13.07 0.25 12.97
N SER A 51 13.56 -0.69 12.18
CA SER A 51 13.77 -0.51 10.74
C SER A 51 12.45 -0.32 9.99
N ILE A 52 11.42 -1.11 10.33
CA ILE A 52 10.07 -0.95 9.77
C ILE A 52 9.50 0.42 10.12
N ALA A 53 9.55 0.82 11.41
CA ALA A 53 9.04 2.10 11.88
C ALA A 53 9.66 3.31 11.14
N ARG A 54 10.97 3.28 10.87
CA ARG A 54 11.63 4.31 10.07
C ARG A 54 11.18 4.33 8.62
N LEU A 55 10.97 3.15 8.02
CA LEU A 55 10.56 3.03 6.62
C LEU A 55 9.16 3.62 6.39
N ILE A 56 8.21 3.27 7.26
CA ILE A 56 6.81 3.72 7.14
C ILE A 56 6.53 5.04 7.89
N SER A 57 7.55 5.62 8.54
CA SER A 57 7.44 6.87 9.32
C SER A 57 6.37 6.86 10.42
N VAL A 58 6.23 5.73 11.13
CA VAL A 58 5.29 5.53 12.25
C VAL A 58 6.04 5.36 13.56
N GLU A 59 5.41 5.70 14.68
CA GLU A 59 5.96 5.53 16.03
C GLU A 59 6.28 4.04 16.33
N ALA A 60 7.47 3.77 16.87
CA ALA A 60 8.00 2.41 17.00
C ALA A 60 7.22 1.53 17.98
N GLY A 61 6.63 2.10 19.04
CA GLY A 61 5.74 1.40 19.96
C GLY A 61 4.46 0.91 19.28
N LEU A 62 3.82 1.76 18.46
CA LEU A 62 2.66 1.37 17.66
C LEU A 62 3.03 0.26 16.67
N VAL A 63 4.15 0.39 15.95
CA VAL A 63 4.64 -0.64 15.03
C VAL A 63 4.91 -1.95 15.77
N GLY A 64 5.58 -1.91 16.91
CA GLY A 64 5.85 -3.10 17.73
C GLY A 64 4.56 -3.81 18.17
N ALA A 65 3.55 -3.05 18.61
CA ALA A 65 2.26 -3.61 18.98
C ALA A 65 1.55 -4.29 17.79
N GLN A 66 1.54 -3.63 16.62
CA GLN A 66 0.89 -4.18 15.43
C GLN A 66 1.66 -5.35 14.79
N LEU A 67 2.98 -5.40 14.90
CA LEU A 67 3.78 -6.56 14.51
C LEU A 67 3.40 -7.81 15.31
N GLY A 68 3.15 -7.66 16.62
CA GLY A 68 2.64 -8.74 17.46
C GLY A 68 1.28 -9.25 16.98
N VAL A 69 0.34 -8.35 16.73
CA VAL A 69 -1.00 -8.70 16.21
C VAL A 69 -0.91 -9.44 14.87
N LEU A 70 -0.11 -8.94 13.93
CA LEU A 70 0.05 -9.57 12.61
C LEU A 70 0.76 -10.93 12.68
N ALA A 71 1.66 -11.13 13.65
CA ALA A 71 2.26 -12.44 13.91
C ALA A 71 1.24 -13.42 14.50
N ASP A 72 0.43 -12.99 15.46
CA ASP A 72 -0.63 -13.80 16.06
C ASP A 72 -1.72 -14.18 15.03
N GLU A 73 -2.02 -13.28 14.08
CA GLU A 73 -2.92 -13.53 12.95
C GLU A 73 -2.30 -14.40 11.84
N GLY A 74 -1.01 -14.74 11.95
CA GLY A 74 -0.29 -15.62 11.03
C GLY A 74 0.15 -14.97 9.71
N HIS A 75 0.13 -13.63 9.63
CA HIS A 75 0.64 -12.88 8.49
C HIS A 75 2.17 -12.69 8.53
N LEU A 76 2.73 -12.67 9.74
CA LEU A 76 4.16 -12.56 9.97
C LEU A 76 4.67 -13.76 10.77
N GLU A 77 5.93 -14.08 10.58
CA GLU A 77 6.69 -14.91 11.50
C GLU A 77 7.83 -14.09 12.11
N SER A 78 8.05 -14.26 13.42
CA SER A 78 9.16 -13.65 14.13
C SER A 78 10.33 -14.64 14.24
N VAL A 79 11.50 -14.23 13.75
CA VAL A 79 12.74 -15.02 13.80
C VAL A 79 13.82 -14.15 14.42
N ALA A 80 14.28 -14.52 15.62
CA ALA A 80 15.36 -13.83 16.34
C ALA A 80 15.18 -12.29 16.47
N GLY A 81 13.93 -11.81 16.62
CA GLY A 81 13.61 -10.38 16.75
C GLY A 81 13.42 -9.64 15.42
N GLN A 82 13.54 -10.33 14.29
CA GLN A 82 13.15 -9.85 12.97
C GLN A 82 11.80 -10.45 12.58
N PHE A 83 11.13 -9.78 11.64
CA PHE A 83 9.84 -10.19 11.11
C PHE A 83 9.93 -10.38 9.60
N ARG A 84 9.27 -11.43 9.11
CA ARG A 84 9.08 -11.66 7.67
C ARG A 84 7.67 -12.12 7.35
N LEU A 85 7.27 -11.89 6.10
CA LEU A 85 5.97 -12.28 5.61
C LEU A 85 5.88 -13.80 5.48
N THR A 86 4.79 -14.37 6.02
CA THR A 86 4.32 -15.69 5.63
C THR A 86 3.74 -15.64 4.20
N GLU A 87 3.31 -16.79 3.67
CA GLU A 87 2.58 -16.81 2.40
C GLU A 87 1.26 -16.03 2.45
N SER A 88 0.51 -16.15 3.56
CA SER A 88 -0.74 -15.40 3.75
C SER A 88 -0.47 -13.90 3.87
N GLY A 89 0.60 -13.52 4.59
CA GLY A 89 1.05 -12.13 4.69
C GLY A 89 1.46 -11.57 3.32
N ALA A 90 2.19 -12.33 2.51
CA ALA A 90 2.60 -11.88 1.19
C ALA A 90 1.41 -11.68 0.24
N ARG A 91 0.44 -12.60 0.25
CA ARG A 91 -0.80 -12.45 -0.53
C ARG A 91 -1.55 -11.18 -0.12
N GLU A 92 -1.64 -10.95 1.17
CA GLU A 92 -2.43 -9.86 1.71
C GLU A 92 -1.74 -8.49 1.57
N GLY A 93 -0.43 -8.42 1.81
CA GLY A 93 0.38 -7.23 1.55
C GLY A 93 0.37 -6.84 0.07
N GLY A 94 0.47 -7.83 -0.84
CA GLY A 94 0.37 -7.60 -2.27
C GLY A 94 -1.00 -7.08 -2.71
N ARG A 95 -2.10 -7.61 -2.13
CA ARG A 95 -3.45 -7.10 -2.40
C ARG A 95 -3.57 -5.63 -2.00
N ARG A 96 -3.16 -5.28 -0.78
CA ARG A 96 -3.23 -3.91 -0.26
C ARG A 96 -2.36 -2.94 -1.07
N PHE A 97 -1.15 -3.36 -1.42
CA PHE A 97 -0.26 -2.59 -2.28
C PHE A 97 -0.88 -2.36 -3.66
N ALA A 98 -1.48 -3.40 -4.26
CA ALA A 98 -2.17 -3.24 -5.54
C ALA A 98 -3.36 -2.29 -5.44
N ASP A 99 -4.15 -2.37 -4.37
CA ASP A 99 -5.31 -1.50 -4.16
C ASP A 99 -4.90 -0.03 -3.98
N GLU A 100 -3.84 0.26 -3.21
CA GLU A 100 -3.38 1.63 -2.94
C GLU A 100 -2.71 2.28 -4.16
N PHE A 101 -1.97 1.49 -4.94
CA PHE A 101 -1.23 1.97 -6.10
C PHE A 101 -1.97 1.74 -7.43
N ALA A 102 -3.23 1.29 -7.39
CA ALA A 102 -4.02 0.98 -8.59
C ALA A 102 -4.05 2.16 -9.58
N ASP A 103 -4.25 3.38 -9.07
CA ASP A 103 -4.34 4.59 -9.88
C ASP A 103 -2.97 5.00 -10.48
N LEU A 104 -1.87 4.64 -9.83
CA LEU A 104 -0.51 4.90 -10.30
C LEU A 104 -0.06 3.92 -11.39
N GLN A 105 -0.70 2.75 -11.47
CA GLN A 105 -0.42 1.71 -12.46
C GLN A 105 -1.20 1.89 -13.77
N LEU A 106 -2.24 2.73 -13.79
CA LEU A 106 -2.99 3.05 -15.01
C LEU A 106 -2.15 3.78 -16.07
N THR A 107 -1.00 4.34 -15.69
CA THR A 107 -0.02 4.92 -16.63
C THR A 107 1.35 4.30 -16.39
N ALA A 108 1.47 2.98 -16.58
CA ALA A 108 2.78 2.33 -16.57
C ALA A 108 3.62 2.81 -17.78
N HIS A 109 4.79 3.35 -17.47
CA HIS A 109 5.95 3.61 -18.33
C HIS A 109 5.80 3.35 -19.84
N GLY A 110 5.61 4.42 -20.62
CA GLY A 110 5.83 4.42 -22.07
C GLY A 110 4.57 4.38 -22.93
N GLU A 111 3.39 4.25 -22.36
CA GLU A 111 2.14 4.38 -23.13
C GLU A 111 1.55 5.77 -22.98
N CYS A 112 1.74 6.60 -24.01
CA CYS A 112 0.96 7.82 -24.17
C CYS A 112 -0.53 7.48 -24.22
N ALA A 113 -1.34 8.23 -23.46
CA ALA A 113 -2.80 8.19 -23.57
C ALA A 113 -3.22 8.57 -25.01
N PRO A 114 -4.39 8.12 -25.51
CA PRO A 114 -4.87 8.42 -26.85
C PRO A 114 -4.95 9.93 -27.19
N ASP A 115 -5.05 10.77 -26.16
CA ASP A 115 -5.13 12.22 -26.20
C ASP A 115 -3.80 12.91 -25.81
N CYS A 116 -2.67 12.22 -25.92
CA CYS A 116 -1.36 12.80 -25.65
C CYS A 116 -1.14 14.07 -26.51
N PRO A 117 -0.90 15.25 -25.91
CA PRO A 117 -0.75 16.50 -26.65
C PRO A 117 0.48 16.52 -27.56
N HIS A 118 1.41 15.58 -27.40
CA HIS A 118 2.57 15.41 -28.29
C HIS A 118 2.26 14.59 -29.55
N CYS A 119 1.10 13.92 -29.62
CA CYS A 119 0.66 13.13 -30.77
C CYS A 119 -0.49 13.80 -31.55
N GLU A 120 -0.88 15.02 -31.19
CA GLU A 120 -1.97 15.72 -31.88
C GLU A 120 -1.60 15.95 -33.35
N GLY A 121 -2.35 15.32 -34.26
CA GLY A 121 -2.13 15.43 -35.71
C GLY A 121 -0.95 14.62 -36.26
N ILE A 122 -0.33 13.74 -35.47
CA ILE A 122 0.80 12.89 -35.88
C ILE A 122 0.49 11.45 -35.50
N ASP A 123 0.78 10.51 -36.39
CA ASP A 123 0.68 9.07 -36.08
C ASP A 123 1.61 8.71 -34.92
N ARG A 124 1.14 7.86 -34.00
CA ARG A 124 1.88 7.49 -32.79
C ARG A 124 3.24 6.87 -33.09
N ASP A 125 3.35 6.06 -34.15
CA ASP A 125 4.62 5.47 -34.60
C ASP A 125 5.58 6.51 -35.22
N GLY A 126 5.06 7.71 -35.53
CA GLY A 126 5.83 8.87 -36.01
C GLY A 126 6.16 9.91 -34.92
N CYS A 127 5.62 9.79 -33.70
CA CYS A 127 5.91 10.73 -32.62
C CYS A 127 7.26 10.40 -31.95
N SER A 128 8.23 11.30 -32.04
CA SER A 128 9.57 11.12 -31.46
C SER A 128 9.55 10.89 -29.94
N HIS A 129 8.51 11.38 -29.26
CA HIS A 129 8.26 11.18 -27.83
C HIS A 129 7.79 9.74 -27.50
N CYS A 130 7.08 9.09 -28.42
CA CYS A 130 6.59 7.72 -28.25
C CYS A 130 7.64 6.68 -28.68
N VAL A 131 8.38 6.97 -29.77
CA VAL A 131 9.35 6.04 -30.35
C VAL A 131 10.58 5.84 -29.45
N THR A 132 10.93 6.82 -28.63
CA THR A 132 12.06 6.70 -27.67
C THR A 132 11.73 5.89 -26.41
N GLY A 133 10.45 5.59 -26.14
CA GLY A 133 10.02 4.71 -25.05
C GLY A 133 9.99 3.22 -25.41
N ARG A 134 10.12 2.87 -26.69
CA ARG A 134 10.22 1.49 -27.19
C ARG A 134 11.69 1.03 -27.08
N LEU A 135 12.19 0.79 -25.86
CA LEU A 135 13.39 -0.04 -25.72
C LEU A 135 12.99 -1.47 -26.09
N ASP A 136 13.42 -1.88 -27.27
CA ASP A 136 13.06 -3.10 -27.94
C ASP A 136 13.30 -4.35 -27.08
N GLY A 137 12.27 -5.19 -26.99
CA GLY A 137 12.39 -6.59 -26.61
C GLY A 137 13.18 -7.38 -27.66
N VAL A 138 14.49 -7.18 -27.72
CA VAL A 138 15.42 -8.03 -28.49
C VAL A 138 16.42 -8.64 -27.51
N LEU A 139 16.03 -9.77 -26.93
CA LEU A 139 16.97 -10.83 -26.54
C LEU A 139 16.46 -12.14 -27.13
N ALA A 140 16.72 -12.29 -28.43
CA ALA A 140 16.87 -13.59 -29.06
C ALA A 140 18.33 -13.71 -29.49
N SER A 141 19.12 -14.44 -28.70
CA SER A 141 20.23 -15.35 -29.06
C SER A 141 21.02 -15.74 -27.82
#